data_AF-A0A3A4Y9R1-F1
#
_entry.id   AF-A0A3A4Y9R1-F1
#
_cell.length_a   1.000
_cell.length_b   1.000
_cell.length_c   1.000
_cell.angle_alpha   90.00
_cell.angle_beta   90.00
_cell.angle_gamma   90.00
#
_symmetry.space_group_name_H-M   'P 1'
#
loop_
_entity.id
_entity.type
_entity.pdbx_description
1 polymer ?
#
loop_
_entity_poly.entity_id
_entity_poly.type
_entity_poly.pdbx_seq_one_letter_code
_entity_poly.pdbx_strand_id
1 'polypeptide(L)' 'MTRAIRKTARRLGNTLASCRKYYVHPWVVESYLSGELSGLWKEAERLGNDGMDGLSQAEKTVMLLLQKGSTETHPVQ' A
#
# COMPACT_ATOMS: atom_id res chain seq x y z
N MET A 1 -1.92 -11.90 -1.96
CA MET A 1 -0.73 -11.08 -2.31
C MET A 1 -0.01 -11.48 -3.61
N THR A 2 0.56 -12.68 -3.76
CA THR A 2 1.41 -13.04 -4.94
C THR A 2 0.77 -12.78 -6.31
N ARG A 3 -0.54 -13.03 -6.47
CA ARG A 3 -1.28 -12.74 -7.71
C ARG A 3 -1.30 -11.24 -8.05
N ALA A 4 -1.43 -10.38 -7.05
CA ALA A 4 -1.46 -8.92 -7.24
C ALA A 4 -0.10 -8.42 -7.72
N ILE A 5 0.99 -8.81 -7.04
CA ILE A 5 2.35 -8.41 -7.42
C ILE A 5 2.70 -8.93 -8.82
N ARG A 6 2.31 -10.17 -9.17
CA ARG A 6 2.52 -10.70 -10.52
C ARG A 6 1.77 -9.90 -11.59
N LYS A 7 0.57 -9.41 -11.29
CA LYS A 7 -0.19 -8.55 -12.19
C LYS A 7 0.53 -7.20 -12.38
N THR A 8 1.02 -6.60 -11.30
CA THR A 8 1.79 -5.35 -11.34
C THR A 8 3.09 -5.52 -12.14
N ALA A 9 3.85 -6.58 -11.87
CA ALA A 9 5.08 -6.91 -12.59
C ALA A 9 4.87 -6.98 -14.11
N ARG A 10 3.82 -7.68 -14.55
CA ARG A 10 3.44 -7.73 -15.98
C ARG A 10 3.07 -6.37 -16.55
N ARG A 11 2.32 -5.55 -15.80
CA ARG A 11 1.91 -4.21 -16.26
C ARG A 11 3.08 -3.25 -16.40
N LEU A 12 4.10 -3.39 -15.55
CA LEU A 12 5.30 -2.56 -15.56
C LEU A 12 6.43 -3.11 -16.44
N GLY A 13 6.26 -4.28 -17.07
CA GLY A 13 7.31 -4.92 -17.86
C GLY A 13 8.49 -5.44 -17.03
N ASN A 14 8.28 -5.74 -15.75
CA ASN A 14 9.32 -6.13 -14.80
C ASN A 14 9.19 -7.59 -14.33
N THR A 15 10.27 -8.15 -13.77
CA THR A 15 10.21 -9.46 -13.11
C THR A 15 9.44 -9.38 -11.78
N LEU A 16 8.95 -10.54 -11.30
CA LEU A 16 8.30 -10.60 -9.98
C LEU A 16 9.25 -10.17 -8.86
N ALA A 17 10.53 -10.55 -8.93
CA ALA A 17 11.56 -10.19 -7.96
C ALA A 17 11.81 -8.67 -7.94
N SER A 18 11.99 -8.07 -9.13
CA SER A 18 12.19 -6.61 -9.25
C SER A 18 10.97 -5.84 -8.76
N CYS A 19 9.76 -6.28 -9.08
CA CYS A 19 8.53 -5.63 -8.62
C CYS A 19 8.39 -5.66 -7.09
N ARG A 20 8.72 -6.79 -6.44
CA ARG A 20 8.75 -6.89 -4.98
C ARG A 20 9.78 -5.98 -4.33
N LYS A 21 10.98 -5.92 -4.90
CA LYS A 21 12.12 -5.24 -4.29
C LYS A 21 12.08 -3.72 -4.46
N TYR A 22 11.59 -3.22 -5.59
CA TYR A 22 11.78 -1.82 -5.98
C TYR A 22 10.47 -1.03 -6.21
N TYR A 23 9.32 -1.69 -6.32
CA TYR A 23 8.05 -1.02 -6.66
C TYR A 23 6.96 -1.15 -5.60
N VAL A 24 7.02 -2.17 -4.75
CA VAL A 24 6.02 -2.41 -3.72
C VAL A 24 6.66 -2.12 -2.37
N HIS A 25 6.13 -1.14 -1.65
CA HIS A 25 6.58 -0.86 -0.29
C HIS A 25 6.29 -2.06 0.63
N PRO A 26 7.25 -2.51 1.48
CA PRO A 26 7.07 -3.68 2.35
C PRO A 26 5.80 -3.62 3.21
N TRP A 27 5.46 -2.46 3.75
CA TRP A 27 4.22 -2.28 4.54
C TRP A 27 2.93 -2.60 3.79
N VAL A 28 2.87 -2.49 2.46
CA VAL A 28 1.69 -2.91 1.69
C VAL A 28 1.53 -4.43 1.78
N VAL A 29 2.64 -5.16 1.82
CA VAL A 29 2.64 -6.61 1.97
C VAL A 29 2.29 -7.00 3.40
N GLU A 30 2.94 -6.38 4.38
CA GLU A 30 2.75 -6.66 5.81
C GLU A 30 1.32 -6.35 6.26
N SER A 31 0.80 -5.15 5.95
CA SER A 31 -0.57 -4.75 6.29
C SER A 31 -1.64 -5.66 5.66
N TYR A 32 -1.37 -6.20 4.47
CA TYR A 32 -2.26 -7.18 3.86
C TYR A 32 -2.22 -8.52 4.60
N LEU A 33 -1.03 -8.97 5.01
CA LEU A 33 -0.85 -10.23 5.73
C LEU A 33 -1.39 -10.17 7.17
N SER A 34 -1.29 -9.01 7.82
CA SER A 34 -1.84 -8.76 9.16
C SER A 34 -3.35 -8.47 9.16
N GLY A 35 -3.95 -8.22 7.99
CA GLY A 35 -5.35 -7.82 7.84
C GLY A 35 -5.61 -6.33 8.05
N GLU A 36 -4.61 -5.57 8.52
CA GLU A 36 -4.68 -4.14 8.78
C GLU A 36 -5.08 -3.32 7.55
N LEU A 37 -4.64 -3.73 6.35
CA LEU A 37 -4.94 -3.02 5.10
C LEU A 37 -6.45 -2.84 4.90
N SER A 38 -7.26 -3.80 5.36
CA SER A 38 -8.72 -3.71 5.30
C SER A 38 -9.29 -2.63 6.22
N GLY A 39 -8.66 -2.41 7.38
CA GLY A 39 -9.03 -1.34 8.32
C GLY A 39 -8.68 0.03 7.76
N LEU A 40 -7.48 0.16 7.18
CA LEU A 40 -7.05 1.39 6.50
C LEU A 40 -7.95 1.74 5.31
N TRP A 41 -8.41 0.72 4.57
CA TRP A 41 -9.36 0.93 3.50
C TRP A 41 -10.68 1.54 4.02
N LYS A 42 -11.26 0.96 5.07
CA LYS A 42 -12.49 1.50 5.67
C LYS A 42 -12.28 2.89 6.25
N GLU A 43 -11.10 3.16 6.81
CA GLU A 43 -10.77 4.50 7.31
C GLU A 43 -10.71 5.53 6.18
N ALA A 44 -10.07 5.18 5.06
CA ALA A 44 -10.06 6.04 3.88
C ALA A 44 -11.48 6.29 3.30
N GLU A 45 -12.40 5.33 3.42
CA GLU A 45 -13.82 5.55 3.03
C GLU A 45 -14.50 6.57 3.97
N ARG A 46 -14.20 6.52 5.28
CA ARG A 46 -14.78 7.41 6.29
C ARG A 46 -14.28 8.85 6.21
N LEU A 47 -12.98 9.04 5.91
CA LEU A 47 -12.39 10.37 5.82
C LEU A 47 -13.01 11.23 4.70
N GLY A 48 -13.72 10.61 3.76
CA GLY A 48 -14.38 11.35 2.69
C GLY A 48 -13.36 12.22 1.94
N ASN A 49 -13.69 13.47 1.70
CA ASN A 49 -12.83 14.42 1.00
C ASN A 49 -11.98 15.32 1.91
N ASP A 50 -12.08 15.20 3.23
CA ASP A 50 -11.35 16.08 4.15
C ASP A 50 -9.82 15.88 4.02
N GLY A 51 -9.14 16.89 3.49
CA GLY A 51 -7.67 16.94 3.37
C GLY A 51 -7.05 16.00 2.32
N MET A 52 -7.88 15.23 1.58
CA MET A 52 -7.44 14.30 0.53
C MET A 52 -8.27 14.46 -0.76
N ASP A 53 -8.64 15.71 -1.07
CA ASP A 53 -9.36 16.04 -2.30
C ASP A 53 -8.57 15.60 -3.55
N GLY A 54 -9.29 15.00 -4.50
CA GLY A 54 -8.73 14.53 -5.77
C GLY A 54 -8.06 13.16 -5.72
N LEU A 55 -7.88 12.55 -4.55
CA LEU A 55 -7.35 11.19 -4.43
C LEU A 55 -8.46 10.14 -4.56
N SER A 56 -8.18 9.08 -5.29
CA SER A 56 -8.99 7.87 -5.29
C SER A 56 -8.91 7.16 -3.94
N GLN A 57 -9.88 6.29 -3.68
CA GLN A 57 -9.91 5.45 -2.48
C GLN A 57 -8.62 4.66 -2.25
N ALA A 58 -8.04 4.12 -3.32
CA ALA A 58 -6.79 3.37 -3.24
C ALA A 58 -5.60 4.28 -2.88
N GLU A 59 -5.55 5.49 -3.43
CA GLU A 59 -4.50 6.47 -3.11
C GLU A 59 -4.61 6.96 -1.66
N LYS A 60 -5.81 7.24 -1.18
CA LYS A 60 -6.07 7.58 0.23
C LYS A 60 -5.59 6.47 1.18
N THR A 61 -5.92 5.22 0.85
CA THR A 61 -5.49 4.06 1.64
C THR A 61 -3.96 3.95 1.69
N VAL A 62 -3.27 4.16 0.55
CA VAL A 62 -1.81 4.15 0.50
C VAL A 62 -1.22 5.30 1.30
N MET A 63 -1.81 6.50 1.23
CA MET A 63 -1.36 7.65 2.03
C MET A 63 -1.45 7.36 3.54
N LEU A 64 -2.58 6.83 4.01
CA LEU A 64 -2.73 6.45 5.43
C LEU A 64 -1.71 5.39 5.84
N LEU A 65 -1.48 4.39 4.98
CA LEU A 65 -0.49 3.35 5.23
C LEU A 65 0.94 3.91 5.35
N LEU A 66 1.33 4.82 4.46
CA LEU A 66 2.65 5.43 4.47
C LEU A 66 2.83 6.41 5.64
N GLN A 67 1.80 7.18 6.00
CA GLN A 67 1.83 8.06 7.17
C GLN A 67 2.02 7.26 8.45
N LYS A 68 1.27 6.17 8.61
CA LYS A 68 1.34 5.30 9.78
C LYS A 68 2.72 4.67 9.94
N GLY A 69 3.29 4.16 8.86
CA GLY A 69 4.63 3.61 8.96
C GLY A 69 5.71 4.70 9.09
N SER A 70 5.50 5.93 8.62
CA SER A 70 6.44 7.05 8.86
C SER A 70 6.57 7.40 10.35
N THR A 71 5.56 7.07 11.16
CA THR A 71 5.59 7.19 12.63
C THR A 71 6.15 5.96 13.35
N GLU A 72 6.29 4.83 12.66
CA GLU A 72 6.82 3.57 13.21
C GLU A 72 8.20 3.28 12.60
N THR A 73 9.28 3.58 13.34
CA THR A 73 10.64 3.25 12.90
C THR A 73 10.84 1.73 12.91
N HIS A 74 10.75 1.12 11.73
CA HIS A 74 11.21 -0.25 11.51
C HIS A 74 12.59 -0.29 10.85
N PRO A 75 13.49 -1.19 11.27
CA PRO A 75 14.79 -1.32 10.65
C PRO A 75 14.60 -1.68 9.17
N VAL A 76 15.14 -0.83 8.31
CA VAL A 76 15.23 -1.08 6.86
C VAL A 76 15.92 -2.44 6.68
N GLN A 77 15.22 -3.38 6.04
CA GLN A 77 15.79 -4.67 5.64
C GLN A 77 16.85 -4.49 4.54
#